data_AF-A0A232EVD4-F1
#
_entry.id   AF-A0A232EVD4-F1
#
_cell.length_a   1.000
_cell.length_b   1.000
_cell.length_c   1.000
_cell.angle_alpha   90.00
_cell.angle_beta   90.00
_cell.angle_gamma   90.00
#
_symmetry.space_group_name_H-M   'P 1'
#
loop_
_entity.id
_entity.type
_entity.pdbx_description
1 polymer ?
#
loop_
_entity_poly.entity_id
_entity_poly.type
_entity_poly.pdbx_seq_one_letter_code
_entity_poly.pdbx_strand_id
1 'polypeptide(L)'
;MCEGHPDSMSSPLIPQHSSPQSIALRQSKSSTSKCPLKGVMEAKLAKYARYQNVVRRLLLFSGIWPHLEDTCRLYRVLTFSATFVIAALGTKIFAYCIDNIDHVSLFAKGMSVAFSFYTSVLKVLCYLVYRKDLVMLNDCLGRRFEDELKREDRRPLLLRSISVYTRFMYIVAGLTAAALVFYTLVPLMFIFKYKKLIQIYQARKSLVAQLRGLLRRKGKPTIPTFLKNYNFTARTRVFISKHTEPDNIPPQGRYPFAVEPGGRVYWCVCFVESISIVFVWNVVCSVDNAFGLHSFRMCGLLRSLADRFAKLQPDDPGYIVEMRDCVMTHQLLLRSKEALQRVYGLVVLWTYVTSAIIMCSILYQADQQSEECQNAIYTSNWPGSGDLRLMKDVLIIQSQRTIVLRANGFFIVSMEMFEKVARVARIIVNTTISYFFLLQAVEEK
;
A
#
# COMPACT_ATOMS: atom_id res chain seq x y z
N MET A 1 -72.82 41.49 -34.71
CA MET A 1 -72.59 42.86 -35.20
C MET A 1 -71.74 42.74 -36.47
N CYS A 2 -72.43 42.90 -37.60
CA CYS A 2 -72.02 43.18 -38.98
C CYS A 2 -71.00 42.29 -39.73
N GLU A 3 -71.50 41.78 -40.86
CA GLU A 3 -70.88 41.02 -41.94
C GLU A 3 -69.92 41.84 -42.84
N GLY A 4 -69.14 41.14 -43.69
CA GLY A 4 -68.72 41.68 -45.00
C GLY A 4 -67.39 41.16 -45.60
N HIS A 5 -67.46 40.05 -46.35
CA HIS A 5 -66.88 39.66 -47.67
C HIS A 5 -65.56 40.26 -48.29
N PRO A 6 -65.01 39.77 -49.46
CA PRO A 6 -63.72 39.06 -49.57
C PRO A 6 -62.64 39.68 -50.53
N ASP A 7 -61.54 38.92 -50.72
CA ASP A 7 -60.53 38.88 -51.81
C ASP A 7 -59.47 39.99 -52.00
N SER A 8 -58.18 39.62 -51.88
CA SER A 8 -57.14 39.90 -52.90
C SER A 8 -55.82 39.14 -52.66
N MET A 9 -55.26 38.63 -53.76
CA MET A 9 -53.98 37.93 -53.93
C MET A 9 -52.74 38.77 -53.58
N SER A 10 -51.74 38.15 -52.96
CA SER A 10 -50.32 38.49 -53.18
C SER A 10 -49.37 37.33 -52.82
N SER A 11 -48.51 36.97 -53.77
CA SER A 11 -47.49 35.90 -53.71
C SER A 11 -46.28 36.25 -52.83
N PRO A 12 -45.45 35.25 -52.44
CA PRO A 12 -44.01 35.49 -52.41
C PRO A 12 -43.12 34.34 -52.95
N LEU A 13 -42.19 34.78 -53.81
CA LEU A 13 -40.78 34.41 -54.06
C LEU A 13 -40.23 32.99 -53.80
N ILE A 14 -39.64 32.47 -54.88
CA ILE A 14 -38.70 31.33 -55.01
C ILE A 14 -37.31 31.69 -54.42
N PRO A 15 -36.58 30.78 -53.73
CA PRO A 15 -35.18 31.00 -53.40
C PRO A 15 -34.21 30.49 -54.48
N GLN A 16 -33.21 31.31 -54.79
CA GLN A 16 -32.17 31.05 -55.78
C GLN A 16 -31.12 30.01 -55.32
N HIS A 17 -30.61 29.29 -56.32
CA HIS A 17 -29.50 28.34 -56.34
C HIS A 17 -28.22 28.84 -55.65
N SER A 18 -27.65 28.05 -54.74
CA SER A 18 -26.30 28.26 -54.18
C SER A 18 -25.25 27.41 -54.91
N SER A 19 -24.06 27.99 -55.14
CA SER A 19 -23.03 27.45 -56.04
C SER A 19 -22.14 26.36 -55.40
N PRO A 20 -21.54 25.44 -56.20
CA PRO A 20 -20.81 24.25 -55.73
C PRO A 20 -19.51 24.52 -54.97
N GLN A 21 -18.93 25.73 -55.10
CA GLN A 21 -17.65 26.07 -54.46
C GLN A 21 -17.78 26.32 -52.96
N SER A 22 -18.98 26.68 -52.48
CA SER A 22 -19.26 26.91 -51.05
C SER A 22 -19.30 25.62 -50.22
N ILE A 23 -19.58 24.48 -50.87
CA ILE A 23 -19.69 23.16 -50.23
C ILE A 23 -18.29 22.54 -50.04
N ALA A 24 -17.39 22.70 -51.03
CA ALA A 24 -16.02 22.19 -50.96
C ALA A 24 -15.17 22.87 -49.87
N LEU A 25 -15.34 24.18 -49.65
CA LEU A 25 -14.64 24.89 -48.58
C LEU A 25 -15.20 24.60 -47.17
N ARG A 26 -16.44 24.11 -47.07
CA ARG A 26 -17.06 23.66 -45.81
C ARG A 26 -16.61 22.26 -45.41
N GLN A 27 -16.28 21.40 -46.37
CA GLN A 27 -15.77 20.04 -46.11
C GLN A 27 -14.28 20.01 -45.77
N SER A 28 -13.45 20.95 -46.25
CA SER A 28 -12.02 21.00 -45.86
C SER A 28 -11.78 21.66 -44.49
N LYS A 29 -12.71 22.46 -43.98
CA LYS A 29 -12.63 23.04 -42.62
C LYS A 29 -13.24 22.17 -41.51
N SER A 30 -13.96 21.10 -41.83
CA SER A 30 -14.50 20.16 -40.81
C SER A 30 -13.52 19.05 -40.43
N SER A 31 -12.36 18.94 -41.07
CA SER A 31 -11.36 17.89 -40.86
C SER A 31 -10.14 18.34 -40.02
N THR A 32 -10.08 19.60 -39.61
CA THR A 32 -8.97 20.16 -38.80
C THR A 32 -9.39 20.87 -37.50
N SER A 33 -10.64 20.72 -37.08
CA SER A 33 -11.06 21.06 -35.71
C SER A 33 -11.27 19.77 -34.90
N LYS A 34 -10.17 19.25 -34.33
CA LYS A 34 -10.29 18.29 -33.21
C LYS A 34 -11.01 19.01 -32.08
N CYS A 35 -12.31 18.78 -31.94
CA CYS A 35 -13.11 19.32 -30.85
C CYS A 35 -12.39 18.98 -29.52
N PRO A 36 -11.98 19.97 -28.71
CA PRO A 36 -11.12 19.75 -27.54
C PRO A 36 -11.74 18.75 -26.55
N LEU A 37 -13.07 18.65 -26.53
CA LEU A 37 -13.83 17.69 -25.73
C LEU A 37 -13.64 16.22 -26.15
N LYS A 38 -13.49 15.96 -27.46
CA LYS A 38 -13.29 14.60 -28.00
C LYS A 38 -11.91 14.06 -27.60
N GLY A 39 -10.87 14.88 -27.70
CA GLY A 39 -9.52 14.52 -27.27
C GLY A 39 -9.43 14.24 -25.76
N VAL A 40 -10.16 15.00 -24.93
CA VAL A 40 -10.23 14.75 -23.48
C VAL A 40 -10.93 13.41 -23.17
N MET A 41 -11.97 13.05 -23.92
CA MET A 41 -12.68 11.78 -23.73
C MET A 41 -11.82 10.58 -24.13
N GLU A 42 -11.17 10.64 -25.29
CA GLU A 42 -10.23 9.62 -25.75
C GLU A 42 -9.10 9.40 -24.74
N ALA A 43 -8.57 10.47 -24.15
CA ALA A 43 -7.57 10.38 -23.09
C ALA A 43 -8.11 9.68 -21.82
N LYS A 44 -9.39 9.89 -21.45
CA LYS A 44 -10.03 9.20 -20.32
C LYS A 44 -10.25 7.71 -20.61
N LEU A 45 -10.67 7.35 -21.82
CA LEU A 45 -10.79 5.96 -22.26
C LEU A 45 -9.43 5.25 -22.22
N ALA A 46 -8.37 5.89 -22.73
CA ALA A 46 -7.02 5.36 -22.68
C ALA A 46 -6.52 5.17 -21.25
N LYS A 47 -6.84 6.09 -20.33
CA LYS A 47 -6.53 5.93 -18.89
C LYS A 47 -7.23 4.73 -18.29
N TYR A 48 -8.52 4.53 -18.58
CA TYR A 48 -9.27 3.37 -18.10
C TYR A 48 -8.71 2.05 -18.64
N ALA A 49 -8.45 1.96 -19.94
CA ALA A 49 -7.84 0.78 -20.55
C ALA A 49 -6.46 0.46 -19.95
N ARG A 50 -5.65 1.50 -19.70
CA ARG A 50 -4.35 1.35 -19.01
C ARG A 50 -4.53 0.85 -17.58
N TYR A 51 -5.46 1.41 -16.83
CA TYR A 51 -5.75 1.00 -15.45
C TYR A 51 -6.13 -0.49 -15.40
N GLN A 52 -7.09 -0.92 -16.23
CA GLN A 52 -7.51 -2.31 -16.32
C GLN A 52 -6.36 -3.25 -16.70
N ASN A 53 -5.53 -2.86 -17.67
CA ASN A 53 -4.39 -3.66 -18.11
C ASN A 53 -3.32 -3.80 -17.03
N VAL A 54 -3.03 -2.73 -16.28
CA VAL A 54 -2.07 -2.77 -15.17
C VAL A 54 -2.57 -3.71 -14.07
N VAL A 55 -3.83 -3.57 -13.63
CA VAL A 55 -4.43 -4.44 -12.62
C VAL A 55 -4.41 -5.90 -13.06
N ARG A 56 -4.80 -6.17 -14.32
CA ARG A 56 -4.78 -7.52 -14.89
C ARG A 56 -3.37 -8.12 -14.89
N ARG A 57 -2.36 -7.37 -15.33
CA ARG A 57 -0.97 -7.84 -15.33
C ARG A 57 -0.44 -8.11 -13.93
N LEU A 58 -0.76 -7.25 -12.96
CA LEU A 58 -0.36 -7.42 -11.57
C LEU A 58 -1.01 -8.68 -10.96
N LEU A 59 -2.31 -8.90 -11.16
CA LEU A 59 -3.02 -10.10 -10.70
C LEU A 59 -2.54 -11.38 -11.40
N LEU A 60 -2.16 -11.28 -12.67
CA LEU A 60 -1.52 -12.39 -13.37
C LEU A 60 -0.16 -12.67 -12.74
N PHE A 61 0.71 -11.68 -12.54
CA PHE A 61 2.03 -11.90 -11.93
C PHE A 61 1.96 -12.54 -10.54
N SER A 62 0.96 -12.18 -9.72
CA SER A 62 0.74 -12.81 -8.41
C SER A 62 0.10 -14.20 -8.47
N GLY A 63 -0.42 -14.62 -9.62
CA GLY A 63 -1.06 -15.92 -9.78
C GLY A 63 -2.42 -16.07 -9.13
N ILE A 64 -3.16 -14.96 -9.04
CA ILE A 64 -4.46 -14.89 -8.38
C ILE A 64 -5.56 -14.42 -9.34
N TRP A 65 -5.29 -14.36 -10.64
CA TRP A 65 -6.29 -13.97 -11.63
C TRP A 65 -7.47 -14.98 -11.68
N PRO A 66 -8.74 -14.54 -11.73
CA PRO A 66 -9.89 -15.43 -11.52
C PRO A 66 -10.05 -16.51 -12.61
N HIS A 67 -9.67 -16.22 -13.86
CA HIS A 67 -9.90 -17.11 -15.01
C HIS A 67 -8.81 -18.19 -15.22
N LEU A 68 -8.09 -18.57 -14.16
CA LEU A 68 -6.97 -19.52 -14.19
C LEU A 68 -7.36 -21.01 -14.36
N GLU A 69 -8.54 -21.32 -14.88
CA GLU A 69 -8.95 -22.72 -15.13
C GLU A 69 -8.37 -23.26 -16.43
N ASP A 70 -8.23 -22.42 -17.45
CA ASP A 70 -7.70 -22.82 -18.76
C ASP A 70 -6.17 -22.80 -18.83
N THR A 71 -5.50 -22.33 -17.79
CA THR A 71 -4.03 -22.18 -17.75
C THR A 71 -3.40 -23.12 -16.72
N CYS A 72 -2.33 -23.80 -17.15
CA CYS A 72 -1.51 -24.79 -16.47
C CYS A 72 -1.61 -24.86 -14.93
N ARG A 73 -1.85 -26.07 -14.39
CA ARG A 73 -1.82 -26.40 -12.94
C ARG A 73 -0.57 -25.85 -12.22
N LEU A 74 0.54 -25.74 -12.94
CA LEU A 74 1.81 -25.14 -12.48
C LEU A 74 1.64 -23.77 -11.82
N TYR A 75 0.76 -22.90 -12.34
CA TYR A 75 0.63 -21.55 -11.81
C TYR A 75 -0.01 -21.53 -10.42
N ARG A 76 -0.97 -22.42 -10.16
CA ARG A 76 -1.56 -22.57 -8.82
C ARG A 76 -0.54 -23.11 -7.83
N VAL A 77 0.23 -24.13 -8.22
CA VAL A 77 1.29 -24.69 -7.38
C VAL A 77 2.30 -23.61 -7.02
N LEU A 78 2.68 -22.75 -7.98
CA LEU A 78 3.56 -21.62 -7.75
C LEU A 78 2.98 -20.64 -6.73
N THR A 79 1.72 -20.20 -6.88
CA THR A 79 1.06 -19.29 -5.92
C THR A 79 0.96 -19.89 -4.52
N PHE A 80 0.59 -21.17 -4.40
CA PHE A 80 0.54 -21.86 -3.11
C PHE A 80 1.93 -21.97 -2.47
N SER A 81 2.95 -22.33 -3.25
CA SER A 81 4.33 -22.42 -2.76
C SER A 81 4.86 -21.06 -2.28
N ALA A 82 4.60 -19.99 -3.04
CA ALA A 82 5.00 -18.64 -2.65
C ALA A 82 4.28 -18.17 -1.38
N THR A 83 2.99 -18.48 -1.26
CA THR A 83 2.18 -18.16 -0.07
C THR A 83 2.68 -18.90 1.15
N PHE A 84 3.04 -20.19 1.02
CA PHE A 84 3.63 -20.97 2.10
C PHE A 84 4.97 -20.40 2.56
N VAL A 85 5.85 -20.01 1.62
CA VAL A 85 7.13 -19.37 1.96
C VAL A 85 6.92 -18.08 2.74
N ILE A 86 5.95 -17.25 2.34
CA ILE A 86 5.65 -15.99 3.03
C ILE A 86 5.07 -16.23 4.42
N ALA A 87 4.20 -17.22 4.58
CA ALA A 87 3.68 -17.62 5.88
C ALA A 87 4.82 -18.08 6.80
N ALA A 88 5.73 -18.92 6.30
CA ALA A 88 6.91 -19.37 7.05
C ALA A 88 7.84 -18.22 7.44
N LEU A 89 8.08 -17.25 6.54
CA LEU A 89 8.82 -16.03 6.87
C LEU A 89 8.11 -15.17 7.93
N GLY A 90 6.77 -15.10 7.89
CA GLY A 90 5.96 -14.47 8.92
C GLY A 90 6.13 -15.13 10.28
N THR A 91 6.06 -16.46 10.33
CA THR A 91 6.27 -17.23 11.56
C THR A 91 7.70 -17.09 12.08
N LYS A 92 8.71 -17.05 11.19
CA LYS A 92 10.12 -16.81 11.52
C LYS A 92 10.31 -15.49 12.28
N ILE A 93 9.70 -14.41 11.78
CA ILE A 93 9.79 -13.09 12.40
C ILE A 93 8.99 -13.06 13.69
N PHE A 94 7.79 -13.66 13.70
CA PHE A 94 6.94 -13.72 14.89
C PHE A 94 7.62 -14.44 16.06
N ALA A 95 8.28 -15.58 15.80
CA ALA A 95 9.06 -16.30 16.81
C ALA A 95 10.20 -15.46 17.38
N TYR A 96 10.92 -14.73 16.51
CA TYR A 96 11.96 -13.80 16.95
C TYR A 96 11.42 -12.67 17.82
N CYS A 97 10.24 -12.15 17.52
CA CYS A 97 9.57 -11.16 18.36
C CYS A 97 9.25 -11.71 19.76
N ILE A 98 8.78 -12.96 19.86
CA ILE A 98 8.49 -13.60 21.15
C ILE A 98 9.76 -13.75 21.99
N ASP A 99 10.86 -14.17 21.38
CA ASP A 99 12.15 -14.34 22.08
C ASP A 99 12.71 -13.01 22.60
N ASN A 100 12.33 -11.87 22.01
CA ASN A 100 12.82 -10.54 22.37
C ASN A 100 11.71 -9.63 22.92
N ILE A 101 10.70 -10.22 23.59
CA ILE A 101 9.54 -9.49 24.10
C ILE A 101 9.92 -8.39 25.11
N ASP A 102 11.06 -8.56 25.80
CA ASP A 102 11.60 -7.60 26.75
C ASP A 102 12.03 -6.28 26.08
N HIS A 103 12.43 -6.33 24.80
CA HIS A 103 12.81 -5.17 24.00
C HIS A 103 11.63 -4.69 23.15
N VAL A 104 10.77 -3.86 23.74
CA VAL A 104 9.50 -3.41 23.14
C VAL A 104 9.69 -2.74 21.78
N SER A 105 10.78 -1.98 21.59
CA SER A 105 11.10 -1.30 20.33
C SER A 105 11.39 -2.29 19.18
N LEU A 106 12.16 -3.34 19.46
CA LEU A 106 12.49 -4.41 18.52
C LEU A 106 11.28 -5.29 18.22
N PHE A 107 10.51 -5.65 19.27
CA PHE A 107 9.25 -6.36 19.15
C PHE A 107 8.27 -5.62 18.22
N ALA A 108 8.06 -4.32 18.46
CA ALA A 108 7.14 -3.49 17.67
C ALA A 108 7.55 -3.40 16.19
N LYS A 109 8.84 -3.23 15.90
CA LYS A 109 9.37 -3.23 14.52
C LYS A 109 9.13 -4.58 13.84
N GLY A 110 9.49 -5.69 14.49
CA GLY A 110 9.31 -7.04 13.94
C GLY A 110 7.84 -7.42 13.72
N MET A 111 6.95 -7.06 14.66
CA MET A 111 5.51 -7.32 14.55
C MET A 111 4.87 -6.63 13.34
N SER A 112 5.29 -5.40 13.01
CA SER A 112 4.79 -4.70 11.82
C SER A 112 5.10 -5.43 10.51
N VAL A 113 6.30 -6.03 10.42
CA VAL A 113 6.72 -6.82 9.25
C VAL A 113 5.97 -8.15 9.21
N ALA A 114 5.84 -8.84 10.36
CA ALA A 114 5.09 -10.09 10.45
C ALA A 114 3.61 -9.91 10.02
N PHE A 115 2.93 -8.86 10.52
CA PHE A 115 1.56 -8.56 10.10
C PHE A 115 1.45 -8.26 8.60
N SER A 116 2.43 -7.61 8.00
CA SER A 116 2.43 -7.36 6.55
C SER A 116 2.46 -8.66 5.73
N PHE A 117 3.22 -9.66 6.19
CA PHE A 117 3.21 -10.99 5.59
C PHE A 117 1.88 -11.71 5.79
N TYR A 118 1.32 -11.69 6.99
CA TYR A 118 0.01 -12.31 7.25
C TYR A 118 -1.14 -11.65 6.49
N THR A 119 -1.15 -10.32 6.35
CA THR A 119 -2.12 -9.60 5.50
C THR A 119 -2.01 -10.05 4.04
N SER A 120 -0.79 -10.28 3.54
CA SER A 120 -0.59 -10.74 2.16
C SER A 120 -1.09 -12.17 1.97
N VAL A 121 -0.81 -13.07 2.93
CA VAL A 121 -1.36 -14.43 2.94
C VAL A 121 -2.89 -14.39 2.96
N LEU A 122 -3.49 -13.57 3.83
CA LEU A 122 -4.94 -13.40 3.92
C LEU A 122 -5.54 -12.94 2.60
N LYS A 123 -4.93 -11.95 1.92
CA LYS A 123 -5.37 -11.47 0.61
C LYS A 123 -5.40 -12.58 -0.43
N VAL A 124 -4.33 -13.38 -0.52
CA VAL A 124 -4.26 -14.53 -1.44
C VAL A 124 -5.35 -15.55 -1.12
N LEU A 125 -5.47 -15.95 0.15
CA LEU A 125 -6.48 -16.93 0.58
C LEU A 125 -7.91 -16.46 0.29
N CYS A 126 -8.24 -15.20 0.59
CA CYS A 126 -9.56 -14.63 0.29
C CYS A 126 -9.87 -14.71 -1.22
N TYR A 127 -8.92 -14.39 -2.08
CA TYR A 127 -9.13 -14.48 -3.53
C TYR A 127 -9.29 -15.93 -4.02
N LEU A 128 -8.58 -16.88 -3.42
CA LEU A 128 -8.71 -18.29 -3.74
C LEU A 128 -10.06 -18.86 -3.30
N VAL A 129 -10.52 -18.51 -2.09
CA VAL A 129 -11.81 -18.96 -1.53
C VAL A 129 -12.99 -18.32 -2.29
N TYR A 130 -12.97 -17.00 -2.49
CA TYR A 130 -14.05 -16.26 -3.13
C TYR A 130 -13.87 -16.10 -4.64
N ARG A 131 -13.19 -17.07 -5.30
CA ARG A 131 -12.88 -17.01 -6.72
C ARG A 131 -14.12 -16.86 -7.61
N LYS A 132 -15.23 -17.53 -7.28
CA LYS A 132 -16.50 -17.43 -8.04
C LYS A 132 -17.07 -16.01 -8.03
N ASP A 133 -17.01 -15.35 -6.87
CA ASP A 133 -17.43 -13.96 -6.71
C ASP A 133 -16.53 -13.01 -7.52
N LEU A 134 -15.22 -13.28 -7.57
CA LEU A 134 -14.29 -12.53 -8.41
C LEU A 134 -14.54 -12.71 -9.91
N VAL A 135 -14.90 -13.91 -10.36
CA VAL A 135 -15.32 -14.15 -11.76
C VAL A 135 -16.57 -13.34 -12.07
N MET A 136 -17.57 -13.33 -11.19
CA MET A 136 -18.76 -12.51 -11.36
C MET A 136 -18.42 -11.00 -11.46
N LEU A 137 -17.55 -10.50 -10.57
CA LEU A 137 -17.12 -9.10 -10.55
C LEU A 137 -16.30 -8.70 -11.77
N ASN A 138 -15.48 -9.61 -12.31
CA ASN A 138 -14.68 -9.33 -13.48
C ASN A 138 -15.51 -9.43 -14.77
N ASP A 139 -16.34 -10.46 -14.87
CA ASP A 139 -16.98 -10.80 -16.14
C ASP A 139 -18.36 -10.17 -16.24
N CYS A 140 -19.24 -10.28 -15.25
CA CYS A 140 -20.59 -9.73 -15.35
C CYS A 140 -20.59 -8.22 -15.17
N LEU A 141 -19.98 -7.73 -14.09
CA LEU A 141 -19.88 -6.29 -13.83
C LEU A 141 -18.97 -5.59 -14.85
N GLY A 142 -17.85 -6.23 -15.22
CA GLY A 142 -16.97 -5.72 -16.26
C GLY A 142 -17.65 -5.61 -17.62
N ARG A 143 -18.30 -6.68 -18.11
CA ARG A 143 -19.04 -6.64 -19.38
C ARG A 143 -20.13 -5.58 -19.38
N ARG A 144 -20.92 -5.49 -18.31
CA ARG A 144 -21.97 -4.46 -18.22
C ARG A 144 -21.40 -3.05 -18.28
N PHE A 145 -20.28 -2.80 -17.62
CA PHE A 145 -19.60 -1.50 -17.69
C PHE A 145 -19.09 -1.20 -19.11
N GLU A 146 -18.48 -2.17 -19.79
CA GLU A 146 -18.02 -2.00 -21.19
C GLU A 146 -19.18 -1.75 -22.16
N ASP A 147 -20.31 -2.43 -22.00
CA ASP A 147 -21.49 -2.23 -22.85
C ASP A 147 -22.08 -0.82 -22.69
N GLU A 148 -22.07 -0.29 -21.47
CA GLU A 148 -22.44 1.10 -21.20
C GLU A 148 -21.40 2.09 -21.76
N LEU A 149 -20.12 1.72 -21.73
CA LEU A 149 -19.01 2.55 -22.23
C LEU A 149 -19.03 2.71 -23.76
N LYS A 150 -19.61 1.75 -24.49
CA LYS A 150 -19.80 1.84 -25.95
C LYS A 150 -20.70 3.02 -26.33
N ARG A 151 -21.69 3.37 -25.50
CA ARG A 151 -22.66 4.46 -25.73
C ARG A 151 -21.99 5.81 -25.48
N GLU A 152 -21.81 6.63 -26.53
CA GLU A 152 -21.00 7.85 -26.48
C GLU A 152 -21.53 8.92 -25.51
N ASP A 153 -22.86 9.01 -25.41
CA ASP A 153 -23.60 9.88 -24.50
C ASP A 153 -23.29 9.61 -23.03
N ARG A 154 -22.97 8.35 -22.67
CA ARG A 154 -22.78 7.91 -21.27
C ARG A 154 -21.33 7.97 -20.80
N ARG A 155 -20.37 7.95 -21.73
CA ARG A 155 -18.92 8.03 -21.43
C ARG A 155 -18.52 9.15 -20.44
N PRO A 156 -18.99 10.40 -20.55
CA PRO A 156 -18.57 11.46 -19.62
C PRO A 156 -19.00 11.20 -18.18
N LEU A 157 -20.18 10.59 -17.99
CA LEU A 157 -20.73 10.27 -16.68
C LEU A 157 -20.04 9.05 -16.05
N LEU A 158 -19.85 7.99 -16.84
CA LEU A 158 -19.15 6.76 -16.43
C LEU A 158 -17.69 7.06 -16.04
N LEU A 159 -16.96 7.79 -16.89
CA LEU A 159 -15.55 8.10 -16.70
C LEU A 159 -15.30 9.38 -15.87
N ARG A 160 -16.32 9.96 -15.24
CA ARG A 160 -16.18 11.20 -14.45
C ARG A 160 -15.06 11.12 -13.42
N SER A 161 -14.95 9.97 -12.74
CA SER A 161 -14.02 9.76 -11.62
C SER A 161 -12.71 9.06 -12.00
N ILE A 162 -12.49 8.69 -13.27
CA ILE A 162 -11.35 7.84 -13.66
C ILE A 162 -9.99 8.44 -13.26
N SER A 163 -9.84 9.76 -13.37
CA SER A 163 -8.59 10.45 -13.01
C SER A 163 -8.26 10.32 -11.53
N VAL A 164 -9.27 10.30 -10.65
CA VAL A 164 -9.07 10.17 -9.19
C VAL A 164 -8.56 8.76 -8.87
N TYR A 165 -9.24 7.73 -9.36
CA TYR A 165 -8.84 6.34 -9.14
C TYR A 165 -7.48 6.01 -9.75
N THR A 166 -7.19 6.54 -10.95
CA THR A 166 -5.90 6.33 -11.62
C THR A 166 -4.76 7.02 -10.85
N ARG A 167 -4.97 8.25 -10.35
CA ARG A 167 -3.99 8.94 -9.50
C ARG A 167 -3.76 8.16 -8.19
N PHE A 168 -4.83 7.71 -7.55
CA PHE A 168 -4.74 6.89 -6.34
C PHE A 168 -3.91 5.62 -6.59
N MET A 169 -4.17 4.89 -7.68
CA MET A 169 -3.40 3.71 -8.07
C MET A 169 -1.90 4.02 -8.19
N TYR A 170 -1.52 5.08 -8.92
CA TYR A 170 -0.11 5.43 -9.10
C TYR A 170 0.55 5.93 -7.82
N ILE A 171 -0.16 6.66 -6.96
CA ILE A 171 0.36 7.09 -5.65
C ILE A 171 0.63 5.87 -4.77
N VAL A 172 -0.34 4.95 -4.63
CA VAL A 172 -0.20 3.73 -3.82
C VAL A 172 0.93 2.85 -4.38
N ALA A 173 0.97 2.64 -5.70
CA ALA A 173 2.04 1.87 -6.34
C ALA A 173 3.42 2.52 -6.15
N GLY A 174 3.51 3.86 -6.26
CA GLY A 174 4.76 4.60 -6.05
C GLY A 174 5.26 4.54 -4.61
N LEU A 175 4.37 4.75 -3.63
CA LEU A 175 4.72 4.69 -2.21
C LEU A 175 5.18 3.29 -1.79
N THR A 176 4.46 2.26 -2.24
CA THR A 176 4.82 0.87 -1.94
C THR A 176 6.10 0.43 -2.66
N ALA A 177 6.34 0.91 -3.89
CA ALA A 177 7.59 0.65 -4.61
C ALA A 177 8.78 1.35 -3.94
N ALA A 178 8.62 2.59 -3.46
CA ALA A 178 9.65 3.27 -2.68
C ALA A 178 9.98 2.49 -1.41
N ALA A 179 8.95 2.01 -0.67
CA ALA A 179 9.15 1.17 0.50
C ALA A 179 9.92 -0.11 0.17
N LEU A 180 9.59 -0.80 -0.93
CA LEU A 180 10.33 -1.98 -1.42
C LEU A 180 11.81 -1.67 -1.67
N VAL A 181 12.10 -0.54 -2.30
CA VAL A 181 13.49 -0.09 -2.55
C VAL A 181 14.22 0.20 -1.23
N PHE A 182 13.58 0.84 -0.26
CA PHE A 182 14.18 1.06 1.05
C PHE A 182 14.44 -0.26 1.79
N TYR A 183 13.49 -1.18 1.79
CA TYR A 183 13.64 -2.49 2.46
C TYR A 183 14.73 -3.36 1.84
N THR A 184 15.03 -3.20 0.55
CA THR A 184 16.10 -3.95 -0.13
C THR A 184 17.45 -3.25 -0.03
N LEU A 185 17.50 -1.93 -0.19
CA LEU A 185 18.75 -1.17 -0.17
C LEU A 185 19.32 -0.98 1.24
N VAL A 186 18.50 -0.78 2.28
CA VAL A 186 18.99 -0.54 3.65
C VAL A 186 19.82 -1.72 4.18
N PRO A 187 19.37 -2.99 4.08
CA PRO A 187 20.19 -4.13 4.47
C PRO A 187 21.47 -4.25 3.63
N LEU A 188 21.40 -4.03 2.31
CA LEU A 188 22.57 -4.08 1.42
C LEU A 188 23.62 -3.04 1.81
N MET A 189 23.20 -1.79 2.05
CA MET A 189 24.08 -0.71 2.50
C MET A 189 24.74 -1.03 3.85
N PHE A 190 23.98 -1.63 4.78
CA PHE A 190 24.50 -2.07 6.07
C PHE A 190 25.58 -3.15 5.89
N ILE A 191 25.34 -4.14 5.05
CA ILE A 191 26.30 -5.22 4.74
C ILE A 191 27.57 -4.68 4.10
N PHE A 192 27.46 -3.79 3.10
CA PHE A 192 28.64 -3.20 2.45
C PHE A 192 29.47 -2.36 3.41
N LYS A 193 28.82 -1.57 4.27
CA LYS A 193 29.50 -0.78 5.30
C LYS A 193 30.18 -1.69 6.34
N TYR A 194 29.50 -2.75 6.76
CA TYR A 194 30.03 -3.73 7.71
C TYR A 194 31.24 -4.49 7.15
N LYS A 195 31.17 -4.98 5.90
CA LYS A 195 32.29 -5.67 5.23
C LYS A 195 33.51 -4.76 5.11
N LYS A 196 33.32 -3.49 4.73
CA LYS A 196 34.40 -2.50 4.64
C LYS A 196 35.02 -2.22 6.00
N LEU A 197 34.21 -2.11 7.06
CA LEU A 197 34.69 -1.93 8.43
C LEU A 197 35.51 -3.12 8.94
N ILE A 198 35.07 -4.35 8.67
CA ILE A 198 35.83 -5.56 9.03
C ILE A 198 37.18 -5.62 8.30
N GLN A 199 37.21 -5.31 7.00
CA GLN A 199 38.46 -5.29 6.24
C GLN A 199 39.44 -4.25 6.80
N ILE A 200 38.97 -3.04 7.11
CA ILE A 200 39.79 -1.99 7.74
C ILE A 200 40.30 -2.45 9.11
N TYR A 201 39.45 -3.11 9.90
CA TYR A 201 39.84 -3.64 11.20
C TYR A 201 40.93 -4.71 11.10
N GLN A 202 40.78 -5.68 10.20
CA GLN A 202 41.75 -6.76 9.99
C GLN A 202 43.10 -6.22 9.46
N ALA A 203 43.07 -5.30 8.49
CA ALA A 203 44.27 -4.67 7.95
C ALA A 203 45.05 -3.90 9.03
N ARG A 204 44.35 -3.14 9.88
CA ARG A 204 44.98 -2.40 10.99
C ARG A 204 45.49 -3.32 12.10
N LYS A 205 44.78 -4.43 12.40
CA LYS A 205 45.24 -5.44 13.37
C LYS A 205 46.54 -6.09 12.93
N SER A 206 46.66 -6.44 11.65
CA SER A 206 47.89 -6.98 11.06
C SER A 206 49.06 -5.98 11.14
N LEU A 207 48.82 -4.71 10.79
CA LEU A 207 49.82 -3.65 10.87
C LEU A 207 50.35 -3.45 12.30
N VAL A 208 49.46 -3.44 13.30
CA VAL A 208 49.85 -3.31 14.72
C VAL A 208 50.65 -4.52 15.20
N ALA A 209 50.35 -5.73 14.70
CA ALA A 209 51.13 -6.93 15.02
C ALA A 209 52.53 -6.89 14.41
N GLN A 210 52.66 -6.44 13.16
CA GLN A 210 53.94 -6.25 12.48
C GLN A 210 54.81 -5.19 13.20
N LEU A 211 54.23 -4.04 13.55
CA LEU A 211 54.90 -2.98 14.32
C LEU A 211 55.38 -3.47 15.69
N ARG A 212 54.58 -4.29 16.40
CA ARG A 212 54.99 -4.93 17.66
C ARG A 212 56.17 -5.89 17.47
N GLY A 213 56.18 -6.66 16.38
CA GLY A 213 57.30 -7.54 16.03
C GLY A 213 58.59 -6.77 15.74
N LEU A 214 58.51 -5.66 15.01
CA LEU A 214 59.65 -4.78 14.72
C LEU A 214 60.20 -4.09 15.98
N LEU A 215 59.32 -3.64 16.88
CA LEU A 215 59.72 -3.04 18.16
C LEU A 215 60.42 -4.05 19.07
N ARG A 216 59.93 -5.31 19.13
CA ARG A 216 60.62 -6.41 19.83
C ARG A 216 62.01 -6.68 19.27
N ARG A 217 62.18 -6.71 17.94
CA ARG A 217 63.49 -6.91 17.30
C ARG A 217 64.48 -5.78 17.57
N LYS A 218 64.00 -4.55 17.80
CA LYS A 218 64.84 -3.38 18.13
C LYS A 218 65.14 -3.24 19.64
N GLY A 219 64.83 -4.25 20.46
CA GLY A 219 65.17 -4.24 21.90
C GLY A 219 64.42 -3.17 22.72
N LYS A 220 63.33 -2.60 22.20
CA LYS A 220 62.48 -1.62 22.91
C LYS A 220 61.18 -2.31 23.34
N PRO A 221 61.10 -2.87 24.57
CA PRO A 221 59.91 -3.58 25.05
C PRO A 221 58.75 -2.62 25.38
N THR A 222 59.04 -1.33 25.58
CA THR A 222 58.06 -0.33 25.96
C THR A 222 57.28 0.14 24.74
N ILE A 223 56.00 -0.24 24.68
CA ILE A 223 55.05 0.22 23.66
C ILE A 223 54.98 1.76 23.74
N PRO A 224 55.25 2.50 22.64
CA PRO A 224 55.15 3.95 22.64
C PRO A 224 53.79 4.42 23.15
N THR A 225 53.75 5.50 23.93
CA THR A 225 52.51 6.08 24.48
C THR A 225 51.46 6.35 23.40
N PHE A 226 51.88 6.61 22.15
CA PHE A 226 51.02 6.72 20.98
C PHE A 226 50.22 5.44 20.65
N LEU A 227 50.81 4.25 20.82
CA LEU A 227 50.13 2.96 20.66
C LEU A 227 49.24 2.61 21.87
N LYS A 228 49.60 3.11 23.06
CA LYS A 228 48.80 2.99 24.31
C LYS A 228 47.57 3.91 24.28
N ASN A 229 47.72 5.12 23.73
CA ASN A 229 46.65 6.09 23.45
C ASN A 229 45.90 5.80 22.15
N TYR A 230 46.26 4.73 21.42
CA TYR A 230 45.51 4.22 20.27
C TYR A 230 44.22 3.50 20.74
N ASN A 231 43.43 4.23 21.54
CA ASN A 231 42.05 3.97 21.93
C ASN A 231 41.12 3.87 20.72
N PHE A 232 41.61 4.07 19.49
CA PHE A 232 40.87 3.73 18.27
C PHE A 232 40.44 2.27 18.27
N THR A 233 41.26 1.33 18.76
CA THR A 233 40.85 -0.09 18.84
C THR A 233 39.65 -0.26 19.77
N ALA A 234 39.58 0.49 20.88
CA ALA A 234 38.42 0.51 21.77
C ALA A 234 37.23 1.27 21.15
N ARG A 235 37.45 2.42 20.51
CA ARG A 235 36.40 3.20 19.82
C ARG A 235 35.79 2.45 18.64
N THR A 236 36.58 1.72 17.85
CA THR A 236 36.08 0.86 16.78
C THR A 236 35.44 -0.40 17.34
N ARG A 237 35.94 -0.97 18.45
CA ARG A 237 35.28 -2.10 19.12
C ARG A 237 33.95 -1.70 19.78
N VAL A 238 33.87 -0.50 20.35
CA VAL A 238 32.65 0.13 20.87
C VAL A 238 31.72 0.53 19.72
N PHE A 239 32.23 1.05 18.61
CA PHE A 239 31.42 1.39 17.42
C PHE A 239 30.87 0.13 16.75
N ILE A 240 31.69 -0.92 16.63
CA ILE A 240 31.25 -2.25 16.22
C ILE A 240 30.21 -2.73 17.23
N SER A 241 30.50 -2.76 18.55
CA SER A 241 29.53 -3.14 19.60
C SER A 241 28.19 -2.39 19.50
N LYS A 242 28.20 -1.06 19.32
CA LYS A 242 27.00 -0.21 19.16
C LYS A 242 26.25 -0.42 17.84
N HIS A 243 26.96 -0.80 16.77
CA HIS A 243 26.35 -1.17 15.49
C HIS A 243 26.06 -2.69 15.38
N THR A 244 26.46 -3.46 16.40
CA THR A 244 26.10 -4.87 16.59
C THR A 244 25.04 -5.00 17.70
N GLU A 245 24.61 -3.88 18.30
CA GLU A 245 23.43 -3.86 19.17
C GLU A 245 22.23 -4.35 18.34
N PRO A 246 21.43 -5.28 18.89
CA PRO A 246 20.31 -5.93 18.18
C PRO A 246 19.27 -4.95 17.65
N ASP A 247 19.27 -3.70 18.12
CA ASP A 247 18.35 -2.63 17.71
C ASP A 247 18.62 -2.04 16.31
N ASN A 248 19.85 -2.18 15.79
CA ASN A 248 20.29 -1.57 14.53
C ASN A 248 20.39 -2.54 13.35
N ILE A 249 20.20 -3.83 13.60
CA ILE A 249 20.21 -4.88 12.58
C ILE A 249 18.73 -5.14 12.22
N PRO A 250 18.35 -5.13 10.92
CA PRO A 250 16.99 -5.53 10.55
C PRO A 250 16.70 -6.91 11.16
N PRO A 251 15.53 -7.12 11.80
CA PRO A 251 15.27 -8.29 12.62
C PRO A 251 15.56 -9.56 11.84
N GLN A 252 16.70 -10.19 12.15
CA GLN A 252 17.10 -11.45 11.53
C GLN A 252 16.31 -12.51 12.24
N GLY A 253 15.09 -12.78 11.74
CA GLY A 253 14.22 -13.78 12.33
C GLY A 253 14.93 -15.14 12.51
N ARG A 254 14.41 -15.96 13.42
CA ARG A 254 15.08 -17.18 13.88
C ARG A 254 15.17 -18.24 12.78
N TYR A 255 16.38 -18.61 12.36
CA TYR A 255 16.61 -19.75 11.46
C TYR A 255 16.89 -21.03 12.27
N PRO A 256 16.38 -22.20 11.82
CA PRO A 256 16.69 -23.48 12.45
C PRO A 256 18.13 -23.96 12.17
N PHE A 257 18.87 -23.24 11.34
CA PHE A 257 20.27 -23.51 10.98
C PHE A 257 21.12 -22.25 11.19
N ALA A 258 22.41 -22.44 11.45
CA ALA A 258 23.35 -21.34 11.62
C ALA A 258 23.57 -20.60 10.29
N VAL A 259 23.32 -19.29 10.29
CA VAL A 259 23.53 -18.43 9.13
C VAL A 259 24.75 -17.54 9.40
N GLU A 260 25.91 -17.93 8.85
CA GLU A 260 27.12 -17.13 8.98
C GLU A 260 27.11 -15.93 8.00
N PRO A 261 27.36 -14.69 8.48
CA PRO A 261 27.40 -13.51 7.62
C PRO A 261 28.44 -13.66 6.49
N GLY A 262 27.98 -13.59 5.24
CA GLY A 262 28.84 -13.67 4.05
C GLY A 262 29.09 -15.09 3.50
N GLY A 263 28.56 -16.14 4.14
CA GLY A 263 28.57 -17.51 3.61
C GLY A 263 27.59 -17.73 2.44
N ARG A 264 27.70 -18.87 1.72
CA ARG A 264 26.81 -19.19 0.59
C ARG A 264 25.33 -19.29 1.01
N VAL A 265 25.07 -19.92 2.17
CA VAL A 265 23.72 -20.07 2.74
C VAL A 265 23.09 -18.71 3.03
N TYR A 266 23.86 -17.76 3.55
CA TYR A 266 23.40 -16.39 3.80
C TYR A 266 22.90 -15.71 2.52
N TRP A 267 23.65 -15.80 1.41
CA TRP A 267 23.23 -15.23 0.13
C TRP A 267 21.97 -15.89 -0.43
N CYS A 268 21.83 -17.21 -0.28
CA CYS A 268 20.60 -17.91 -0.66
C CYS A 268 19.39 -17.42 0.15
N VAL A 269 19.55 -17.26 1.46
CA VAL A 269 18.48 -16.72 2.34
C VAL A 269 18.10 -15.31 1.93
N CYS A 270 19.07 -14.41 1.73
CA CYS A 270 18.80 -13.03 1.30
C CYS A 270 18.08 -12.98 -0.05
N PHE A 271 18.43 -13.87 -0.98
CA PHE A 271 17.76 -13.96 -2.28
C PHE A 271 16.30 -14.40 -2.14
N VAL A 272 16.04 -15.44 -1.33
CA VAL A 272 14.67 -15.91 -1.06
C VAL A 272 13.85 -14.81 -0.38
N GLU A 273 14.38 -14.17 0.67
CA GLU A 273 13.70 -13.06 1.34
C GLU A 273 13.40 -11.91 0.38
N SER A 274 14.34 -11.54 -0.48
CA SER A 274 14.16 -10.46 -1.45
C SER A 274 13.05 -10.76 -2.46
N ILE A 275 13.01 -12.00 -3.00
CA ILE A 275 11.95 -12.43 -3.92
C ILE A 275 10.59 -12.46 -3.21
N SER A 276 10.55 -12.95 -1.96
CA SER A 276 9.31 -12.97 -1.18
C SER A 276 8.77 -11.57 -0.92
N ILE A 277 9.62 -10.57 -0.64
CA ILE A 277 9.20 -9.18 -0.46
C ILE A 277 8.64 -8.60 -1.78
N VAL A 278 9.27 -8.89 -2.93
CA VAL A 278 8.75 -8.47 -4.23
C VAL A 278 7.37 -9.10 -4.50
N PHE A 279 7.19 -10.37 -4.16
CA PHE A 279 5.90 -11.04 -4.28
C PHE A 279 4.84 -10.40 -3.38
N VAL A 280 5.17 -10.13 -2.10
CA VAL A 280 4.29 -9.43 -1.15
C VAL A 280 3.87 -8.07 -1.71
N TRP A 281 4.83 -7.27 -2.19
CA TRP A 281 4.55 -5.98 -2.83
C TRP A 281 3.59 -6.11 -4.01
N ASN A 282 3.79 -7.13 -4.85
CA ASN A 282 2.93 -7.38 -6.00
C ASN A 282 1.51 -7.80 -5.58
N VAL A 283 1.36 -8.68 -4.58
CA VAL A 283 0.05 -9.07 -4.04
C VAL A 283 -0.69 -7.85 -3.49
N VAL A 284 -0.02 -7.01 -2.69
CA VAL A 284 -0.62 -5.79 -2.13
C VAL A 284 -1.09 -4.86 -3.25
N CYS A 285 -0.21 -4.53 -4.20
CA CYS A 285 -0.54 -3.65 -5.32
C CYS A 285 -1.63 -4.24 -6.22
N SER A 286 -1.62 -5.54 -6.49
CA SER A 286 -2.60 -6.18 -7.38
C SER A 286 -4.00 -6.16 -6.76
N VAL A 287 -4.12 -6.61 -5.51
CA VAL A 287 -5.41 -6.78 -4.80
C VAL A 287 -6.07 -5.44 -4.49
N ASP A 288 -5.30 -4.46 -4.01
CA ASP A 288 -5.86 -3.16 -3.62
C ASP A 288 -6.30 -2.32 -4.84
N ASN A 289 -5.54 -2.41 -5.94
CA ASN A 289 -5.92 -1.76 -7.18
C ASN A 289 -7.08 -2.48 -7.89
N ALA A 290 -7.19 -3.81 -7.74
CA ALA A 290 -8.35 -4.55 -8.21
C ALA A 290 -9.62 -4.12 -7.47
N PHE A 291 -9.57 -3.98 -6.15
CA PHE A 291 -10.66 -3.40 -5.36
C PHE A 291 -11.08 -2.04 -5.93
N GLY A 292 -10.09 -1.13 -6.12
CA GLY A 292 -10.34 0.19 -6.69
C GLY A 292 -10.99 0.16 -8.08
N LEU A 293 -10.61 -0.79 -8.94
CA LEU A 293 -11.19 -0.96 -10.27
C LEU A 293 -12.65 -1.43 -10.21
N HIS A 294 -12.97 -2.41 -9.36
CA HIS A 294 -14.34 -2.88 -9.18
C HIS A 294 -15.23 -1.78 -8.58
N SER A 295 -14.75 -1.06 -7.56
CA SER A 295 -15.45 0.09 -7.00
C SER A 295 -15.70 1.18 -8.03
N PHE A 296 -14.69 1.49 -8.87
CA PHE A 296 -14.85 2.47 -9.95
C PHE A 296 -15.98 2.09 -10.91
N ARG A 297 -16.03 0.82 -11.35
CA ARG A 297 -17.07 0.31 -12.26
C ARG A 297 -18.46 0.39 -11.61
N MET A 298 -18.59 -0.04 -10.36
CA MET A 298 -19.85 0.05 -9.61
C MET A 298 -20.33 1.50 -9.47
N CYS A 299 -19.46 2.42 -9.04
CA CYS A 299 -19.82 3.82 -8.90
C CYS A 299 -20.14 4.49 -10.24
N GLY A 300 -19.48 4.08 -11.34
CA GLY A 300 -19.80 4.53 -12.69
C GLY A 300 -21.21 4.11 -13.11
N LEU A 301 -21.53 2.82 -12.95
CA LEU A 301 -22.85 2.28 -13.28
C LEU A 301 -23.96 2.87 -12.41
N LEU A 302 -23.72 3.06 -11.10
CA LEU A 302 -24.69 3.72 -10.21
C LEU A 302 -25.00 5.16 -10.65
N ARG A 303 -23.98 5.93 -11.06
CA ARG A 303 -24.20 7.28 -11.61
C ARG A 303 -25.00 7.23 -12.90
N SER A 304 -24.66 6.31 -13.80
CA SER A 304 -25.41 6.11 -15.05
C SER A 304 -26.86 5.71 -14.78
N LEU A 305 -27.10 4.86 -13.79
CA LEU A 305 -28.43 4.42 -13.41
C LEU A 305 -29.26 5.58 -12.83
N ALA A 306 -28.65 6.41 -11.97
CA ALA A 306 -29.31 7.59 -11.40
C ALA A 306 -29.73 8.60 -12.48
N ASP A 307 -28.87 8.85 -13.48
CA ASP A 307 -29.20 9.74 -14.61
C ASP A 307 -30.33 9.19 -15.48
N ARG A 308 -30.37 7.86 -15.69
CA ARG A 308 -31.46 7.20 -16.43
C ARG A 308 -32.79 7.31 -15.68
N PHE A 309 -32.80 7.07 -14.37
CA PHE A 309 -33.99 7.25 -13.53
C PHE A 309 -34.48 8.71 -13.54
N ALA A 310 -33.59 9.69 -13.59
CA ALA A 310 -33.97 11.09 -13.67
C ALA A 310 -34.61 11.50 -15.01
N LYS A 311 -34.34 10.76 -16.09
CA LYS A 311 -34.81 11.05 -17.46
C LYS A 311 -36.00 10.19 -17.89
N LEU A 312 -36.42 9.23 -17.08
CA LEU A 312 -37.53 8.33 -17.39
C LEU A 312 -38.86 9.13 -17.42
N GLN A 313 -39.53 9.11 -18.57
CA GLN A 313 -40.88 9.67 -18.73
C GLN A 313 -41.89 8.54 -18.99
N PRO A 314 -43.11 8.59 -18.40
CA PRO A 314 -44.14 7.57 -18.61
C PRO A 314 -44.63 7.47 -20.05
N ASP A 315 -44.56 8.57 -20.80
CA ASP A 315 -45.13 8.70 -22.15
C ASP A 315 -44.19 8.17 -23.25
N ASP A 316 -42.95 7.82 -22.89
CA ASP A 316 -41.98 7.31 -23.86
C ASP A 316 -42.34 5.87 -24.28
N PRO A 317 -42.44 5.57 -25.60
CA PRO A 317 -42.77 4.22 -26.09
C PRO A 317 -41.73 3.16 -25.69
N GLY A 318 -40.51 3.58 -25.32
CA GLY A 318 -39.43 2.73 -24.81
C GLY A 318 -39.37 2.57 -23.29
N TYR A 319 -40.28 3.19 -22.53
CA TYR A 319 -40.25 3.26 -21.05
C TYR A 319 -40.05 1.89 -20.38
N ILE A 320 -40.87 0.90 -20.75
CA ILE A 320 -40.85 -0.43 -20.12
C ILE A 320 -39.50 -1.14 -20.35
N VAL A 321 -38.90 -0.97 -21.53
CA VAL A 321 -37.61 -1.60 -21.87
C VAL A 321 -36.48 -0.94 -21.08
N GLU A 322 -36.46 0.40 -21.04
CA GLU A 322 -35.44 1.15 -20.29
C GLU A 322 -35.56 0.90 -18.78
N MET A 323 -36.79 0.87 -18.25
CA MET A 323 -37.05 0.55 -16.85
C MET A 323 -36.59 -0.88 -16.50
N ARG A 324 -36.92 -1.88 -17.33
CA ARG A 324 -36.44 -3.26 -17.13
C ARG A 324 -34.92 -3.31 -17.09
N ASP A 325 -34.25 -2.64 -18.00
CA ASP A 325 -32.79 -2.61 -18.06
C ASP A 325 -32.16 -1.86 -16.87
N CYS A 326 -32.80 -0.80 -16.37
CA CYS A 326 -32.45 -0.13 -15.12
C CYS A 326 -32.56 -1.09 -13.92
N VAL A 327 -33.68 -1.81 -13.79
CA VAL A 327 -33.88 -2.79 -12.70
C VAL A 327 -32.86 -3.91 -12.77
N MET A 328 -32.61 -4.47 -13.95
CA MET A 328 -31.60 -5.53 -14.14
C MET A 328 -30.19 -5.03 -13.78
N THR A 329 -29.84 -3.80 -14.17
CA THR A 329 -28.56 -3.19 -13.80
C THR A 329 -28.46 -2.97 -12.30
N HIS A 330 -29.53 -2.52 -11.65
CA HIS A 330 -29.58 -2.33 -10.20
C HIS A 330 -29.40 -3.67 -9.44
N GLN A 331 -30.11 -4.72 -9.86
CA GLN A 331 -29.97 -6.06 -9.30
C GLN A 331 -28.54 -6.61 -9.46
N LEU A 332 -27.92 -6.41 -10.63
CA LEU A 332 -26.52 -6.79 -10.84
C LEU A 332 -25.58 -6.03 -9.91
N LEU A 333 -25.81 -4.74 -9.66
CA LEU A 333 -25.01 -3.93 -8.75
C LEU A 333 -25.14 -4.37 -7.29
N LEU A 334 -26.35 -4.75 -6.85
CA LEU A 334 -26.58 -5.30 -5.52
C LEU A 334 -25.82 -6.63 -5.32
N ARG A 335 -25.92 -7.56 -6.27
CA ARG A 335 -25.14 -8.81 -6.21
C ARG A 335 -23.63 -8.55 -6.29
N SER A 336 -23.20 -7.58 -7.09
CA SER A 336 -21.79 -7.19 -7.17
C SER A 336 -21.29 -6.59 -5.85
N LYS A 337 -22.12 -5.82 -5.14
CA LYS A 337 -21.80 -5.30 -3.80
C LYS A 337 -21.58 -6.45 -2.82
N GLU A 338 -22.49 -7.44 -2.79
CA GLU A 338 -22.39 -8.60 -1.91
C GLU A 338 -21.11 -9.41 -2.20
N ALA A 339 -20.83 -9.69 -3.48
CA ALA A 339 -19.60 -10.35 -3.92
C ALA A 339 -18.35 -9.56 -3.49
N LEU A 340 -18.34 -8.24 -3.69
CA LEU A 340 -17.24 -7.37 -3.27
C LEU A 340 -17.06 -7.39 -1.75
N GLN A 341 -18.15 -7.36 -0.99
CA GLN A 341 -18.11 -7.40 0.47
C GLN A 341 -17.61 -8.75 1.00
N ARG A 342 -17.98 -9.87 0.37
CA ARG A 342 -17.46 -11.20 0.75
C ARG A 342 -15.96 -11.30 0.49
N VAL A 343 -15.49 -10.87 -0.68
CA VAL A 343 -14.07 -10.95 -1.05
C VAL A 343 -13.20 -10.03 -0.20
N TYR A 344 -13.60 -8.77 -0.02
CA TYR A 344 -12.75 -7.73 0.56
C TYR A 344 -13.10 -7.38 2.01
N GLY A 345 -14.27 -7.77 2.52
CA GLY A 345 -14.73 -7.38 3.85
C GLY A 345 -13.76 -7.80 4.96
N LEU A 346 -13.34 -9.07 4.95
CA LEU A 346 -12.35 -9.59 5.90
C LEU A 346 -10.98 -8.93 5.72
N VAL A 347 -10.54 -8.73 4.48
CA VAL A 347 -9.25 -8.09 4.16
C VAL A 347 -9.20 -6.65 4.67
N VAL A 348 -10.26 -5.88 4.46
CA VAL A 348 -10.37 -4.48 4.91
C VAL A 348 -10.41 -4.42 6.43
N LEU A 349 -11.19 -5.27 7.08
CA LEU A 349 -11.25 -5.35 8.54
C LEU A 349 -9.88 -5.67 9.15
N TRP A 350 -9.21 -6.69 8.63
CA TRP A 350 -7.87 -7.08 9.06
C TRP A 350 -6.85 -5.96 8.85
N THR A 351 -6.90 -5.30 7.69
CA THR A 351 -6.00 -4.18 7.36
C THR A 351 -6.23 -3.01 8.32
N TYR A 352 -7.48 -2.71 8.67
CA TYR A 352 -7.81 -1.66 9.64
C TYR A 352 -7.24 -1.98 11.02
N VAL A 353 -7.46 -3.20 11.53
CA VAL A 353 -6.94 -3.63 12.83
C VAL A 353 -5.41 -3.59 12.87
N THR A 354 -4.75 -4.16 11.87
CA THR A 354 -3.28 -4.16 11.79
C THR A 354 -2.71 -2.75 11.63
N SER A 355 -3.34 -1.88 10.85
CA SER A 355 -2.91 -0.48 10.72
C SER A 355 -3.01 0.28 12.04
N ALA A 356 -4.07 0.06 12.81
CA ALA A 356 -4.22 0.65 14.14
C ALA A 356 -3.10 0.17 15.07
N ILE A 357 -2.81 -1.13 15.08
CA ILE A 357 -1.72 -1.69 15.89
C ILE A 357 -0.37 -1.08 15.48
N ILE A 358 -0.06 -1.04 14.18
CA ILE A 358 1.20 -0.49 13.65
C ILE A 358 1.32 0.99 14.00
N MET A 359 0.26 1.79 13.83
CA MET A 359 0.28 3.21 14.19
C MET A 359 0.53 3.40 15.68
N CYS A 360 -0.14 2.63 16.55
CA CYS A 360 0.10 2.68 18.00
C CYS A 360 1.55 2.28 18.34
N SER A 361 2.11 1.27 17.68
CA SER A 361 3.49 0.83 17.88
C SER A 361 4.53 1.90 17.47
N ILE A 362 4.34 2.55 16.33
CA ILE A 362 5.22 3.65 15.88
C ILE A 362 5.14 4.82 16.87
N LEU A 363 3.94 5.10 17.36
CA LEU A 363 3.70 6.19 18.29
C LEU A 363 4.38 5.96 19.64
N TYR A 364 4.30 4.73 20.16
CA TYR A 364 5.03 4.33 21.36
C TYR A 364 6.56 4.41 21.17
N GLN A 365 7.08 4.02 20.00
CA GLN A 365 8.51 4.16 19.71
C GLN A 365 8.95 5.63 19.72
N ALA A 366 8.13 6.54 19.17
CA ALA A 366 8.45 7.96 19.19
C ALA A 366 8.51 8.54 20.61
N ASP A 367 7.61 8.09 21.49
CA ASP A 367 7.57 8.48 22.89
C ASP A 367 8.80 7.99 23.66
N GLN A 368 9.15 6.70 23.54
CA GLN A 368 10.34 6.12 24.16
C GLN A 368 11.64 6.82 23.72
N GLN A 369 11.76 7.13 22.42
CA GLN A 369 12.93 7.87 21.91
C GLN A 369 13.01 9.29 22.46
N SER A 370 11.86 9.93 22.73
CA SER A 370 11.84 11.24 23.40
C SER A 370 12.37 11.14 24.84
N GLU A 371 12.00 10.09 25.57
CA GLU A 371 12.47 9.86 26.95
C GLU A 371 13.97 9.57 26.99
N GLU A 372 14.47 8.71 26.11
CA GLU A 372 15.90 8.41 25.98
C GLU A 372 16.72 9.68 25.68
N CYS A 373 16.23 10.55 24.80
CA CYS A 373 16.87 11.83 24.50
C CYS A 373 16.96 12.72 25.76
N GLN A 374 15.87 12.84 26.51
CA GLN A 374 15.88 13.60 27.76
C GLN A 374 16.84 13.01 28.80
N ASN A 375 16.86 11.68 28.96
CA ASN A 375 17.79 11.00 29.86
C ASN A 375 19.26 11.18 29.44
N ALA A 376 19.55 11.16 28.14
CA ALA A 376 20.89 11.42 27.61
C ALA A 376 21.35 12.87 27.87
N ILE A 377 20.44 13.83 27.76
CA ILE A 377 20.72 15.23 28.11
C ILE A 377 20.96 15.35 29.63
N TYR A 378 20.11 14.71 30.45
CA TYR A 378 20.23 14.73 31.91
C TYR A 378 21.59 14.22 32.38
N THR A 379 22.01 13.07 31.84
CA THR A 379 23.24 12.37 32.20
C THR A 379 24.50 12.92 31.54
N SER A 380 24.38 13.95 30.69
CA SER A 380 25.54 14.58 30.08
C SER A 380 26.37 15.35 31.11
N ASN A 381 27.67 15.54 30.85
CA ASN A 381 28.61 16.18 31.80
C ASN A 381 28.44 17.71 31.93
N TRP A 382 27.22 18.23 31.80
CA TRP A 382 26.90 19.64 31.96
C TRP A 382 27.02 20.20 33.39
N PRO A 383 26.75 19.45 34.49
CA PRO A 383 26.73 20.01 35.85
C PRO A 383 28.10 20.47 36.37
N GLY A 384 29.20 20.05 35.72
CA GLY A 384 30.57 20.41 36.06
C GLY A 384 31.34 21.12 34.93
N SER A 385 30.64 21.57 33.88
CA SER A 385 31.28 22.15 32.70
C SER A 385 31.87 23.55 32.92
N GLY A 386 31.42 24.27 33.96
CA GLY A 386 31.84 25.64 34.26
C GLY A 386 31.29 26.71 33.29
N ASP A 387 30.61 26.30 32.21
CA ASP A 387 30.01 27.20 31.23
C ASP A 387 28.53 27.46 31.58
N LEU A 388 28.26 28.64 32.12
CA LEU A 388 26.91 29.10 32.49
C LEU A 388 25.92 29.08 31.33
N ARG A 389 26.38 29.24 30.07
CA ARG A 389 25.48 29.21 28.90
C ARG A 389 24.99 27.79 28.64
N LEU A 390 25.91 26.83 28.63
CA LEU A 390 25.58 25.41 28.44
C LEU A 390 24.64 24.89 29.54
N MET A 391 24.91 25.24 30.80
CA MET A 391 24.04 24.83 31.91
C MET A 391 22.62 25.41 31.78
N LYS A 392 22.50 26.69 31.41
CA LYS A 392 21.21 27.35 31.22
C LYS A 392 20.44 26.73 30.05
N ASP A 393 21.10 26.48 28.92
CA ASP A 393 20.48 25.89 27.73
C ASP A 393 20.00 24.45 27.98
N VAL A 394 20.80 23.63 28.68
CA VAL A 394 20.42 22.26 29.06
C VAL A 394 19.24 22.25 30.03
N LEU A 395 19.22 23.15 31.02
CA LEU A 395 18.09 23.29 31.95
C LEU A 395 16.80 23.75 31.24
N ILE A 396 16.91 24.63 30.24
CA ILE A 396 15.78 25.03 29.42
C ILE A 396 15.22 23.82 28.65
N ILE A 397 16.08 23.00 28.06
CA ILE A 397 15.64 21.80 27.32
C ILE A 397 15.07 20.73 28.26
N GLN A 398 15.65 20.54 29.45
CA GLN A 398 15.14 19.64 30.50
C GLN A 398 13.79 20.07 31.07
N SER A 399 13.53 21.38 31.13
CA SER A 399 12.25 21.91 31.65
C SER A 399 11.10 21.82 30.64
N GLN A 400 11.39 21.46 29.38
CA GLN A 400 10.35 21.14 28.40
C GLN A 400 9.74 19.76 28.67
N ARG A 401 8.41 19.65 28.55
CA ARG A 401 7.71 18.36 28.69
C ARG A 401 8.17 17.37 27.62
N THR A 402 8.28 16.09 27.97
CA THR A 402 8.42 14.99 27.01
C THR A 402 7.33 15.08 25.94
N ILE A 403 7.60 14.58 24.73
CA ILE A 403 6.64 14.58 23.61
C ILE A 403 5.52 13.58 23.92
N VAL A 404 4.56 13.99 24.76
CA VAL A 404 3.36 13.21 25.05
C VAL A 404 2.35 13.46 23.95
N LEU A 405 2.30 12.53 22.99
CA LEU A 405 1.34 12.62 21.89
C LEU A 405 -0.07 12.30 22.39
N ARG A 406 -0.90 13.35 22.45
CA ARG A 406 -2.34 13.22 22.75
C ARG A 406 -3.13 13.13 21.46
N ALA A 407 -3.86 12.03 21.28
CA ALA A 407 -4.83 11.91 20.21
C ALA A 407 -6.03 12.84 20.50
N ASN A 408 -6.08 13.98 19.80
CA ASN A 408 -7.15 14.99 19.89
C ASN A 408 -7.46 15.47 21.33
N GLY A 409 -6.48 15.49 22.23
CA GLY A 409 -6.64 15.94 23.62
C GLY A 409 -7.30 14.94 24.58
N PHE A 410 -7.94 13.87 24.07
CA PHE A 410 -8.70 12.91 24.88
C PHE A 410 -7.84 11.79 25.48
N PHE A 411 -6.87 11.27 24.71
CA PHE A 411 -6.09 10.10 25.12
C PHE A 411 -4.60 10.35 24.98
N ILE A 412 -3.85 10.10 26.06
CA ILE A 412 -2.40 9.98 26.00
C ILE A 412 -2.08 8.64 25.33
N VAL A 413 -1.29 8.67 24.25
CA VAL A 413 -0.90 7.43 23.60
C VAL A 413 0.19 6.75 24.41
N SER A 414 -0.19 5.68 25.09
CA SER A 414 0.66 4.82 25.91
C SER A 414 0.32 3.34 25.63
N MET A 415 1.06 2.39 26.20
CA MET A 415 0.82 0.93 26.07
C MET A 415 -0.62 0.53 26.44
N GLU A 416 -1.31 1.31 27.29
CA GLU A 416 -2.74 1.11 27.56
C GLU A 416 -3.65 1.27 26.32
N MET A 417 -3.26 2.08 25.33
CA MET A 417 -4.03 2.26 24.10
C MET A 417 -3.96 1.00 23.23
N PHE A 418 -2.84 0.28 23.24
CA PHE A 418 -2.68 -1.02 22.57
C PHE A 418 -3.66 -2.05 23.15
N GLU A 419 -3.77 -2.14 24.48
CA GLU A 419 -4.75 -3.02 25.12
C GLU A 419 -6.19 -2.63 24.82
N LYS A 420 -6.49 -1.32 24.79
CA LYS A 420 -7.83 -0.79 24.49
C LYS A 420 -8.21 -1.04 23.03
N VAL A 421 -7.32 -0.81 22.06
CA VAL A 421 -7.56 -1.08 20.64
C VAL A 421 -7.70 -2.58 20.38
N ALA A 422 -6.83 -3.41 20.96
CA ALA A 422 -6.95 -4.87 20.85
C ALA A 422 -8.23 -5.40 21.53
N ARG A 423 -8.64 -4.82 22.68
CA ARG A 423 -9.95 -5.10 23.30
C ARG A 423 -11.11 -4.66 22.43
N VAL A 424 -11.09 -3.45 21.87
CA VAL A 424 -12.17 -2.93 21.01
C VAL A 424 -12.28 -3.76 19.74
N ALA A 425 -11.18 -4.14 19.10
CA ALA A 425 -11.18 -5.05 17.97
C ALA A 425 -11.77 -6.43 18.35
N ARG A 426 -11.35 -6.99 19.49
CA ARG A 426 -11.91 -8.25 20.02
C ARG A 426 -13.40 -8.14 20.31
N ILE A 427 -13.85 -7.03 20.90
CA ILE A 427 -15.26 -6.74 21.20
C ILE A 427 -16.04 -6.66 19.89
N ILE A 428 -15.59 -5.88 18.90
CA ILE A 428 -16.29 -5.74 17.61
C ILE A 428 -16.43 -7.09 16.92
N VAL A 429 -15.38 -7.90 16.88
CA VAL A 429 -15.45 -9.25 16.28
C VAL A 429 -16.42 -10.14 17.04
N ASN A 430 -16.35 -10.16 18.37
CA ASN A 430 -17.22 -10.99 19.20
C ASN A 430 -18.69 -10.54 19.07
N THR A 431 -18.95 -9.23 19.09
CA THR A 431 -20.28 -8.65 18.89
C THR A 431 -20.81 -8.93 17.49
N THR A 432 -19.96 -8.87 16.45
CA THR A 432 -20.37 -9.18 15.07
C THR A 432 -20.73 -10.66 14.91
N ILE A 433 -19.94 -11.56 15.50
CA ILE A 433 -20.21 -13.01 15.50
C ILE A 433 -21.48 -13.32 16.30
N SER A 434 -21.65 -12.73 17.47
CA SER A 434 -22.88 -12.87 18.26
C SER A 434 -24.11 -12.34 17.51
N TYR A 435 -24.01 -11.18 16.85
CA TYR A 435 -25.09 -10.66 16.00
C TYR A 435 -25.38 -11.55 14.81
N PHE A 436 -24.34 -12.10 14.17
CA PHE A 436 -24.48 -13.04 13.06
C PHE A 436 -25.24 -14.30 13.49
N PHE A 437 -24.86 -14.93 14.61
CA PHE A 437 -25.58 -16.08 15.14
C PHE A 437 -27.00 -15.74 15.60
N LEU A 438 -27.22 -14.54 16.13
CA LEU A 438 -28.54 -14.08 16.55
C LEU A 438 -29.46 -13.84 15.34
N LEU A 439 -28.94 -13.28 14.25
CA LEU A 439 -29.66 -13.14 12.98
C LEU A 439 -29.98 -14.51 12.36
N GLN A 440 -29.02 -15.44 12.38
CA GLN A 440 -29.23 -16.79 11.87
C GLN A 440 -30.30 -17.56 12.66
N ALA A 441 -30.34 -17.38 13.99
CA ALA A 441 -31.39 -17.95 14.84
C ALA A 441 -32.77 -17.29 14.67
N VAL A 442 -32.82 -16.07 14.12
CA VAL A 442 -34.08 -15.38 13.79
C VAL A 442 -34.57 -15.77 12.39
N GLU A 443 -33.68 -16.07 11.43
CA GLU A 443 -34.04 -16.59 10.11
C GLU A 443 -34.50 -18.06 10.14
N GLU A 444 -34.15 -18.84 11.17
CA GLU A 444 -34.61 -20.23 11.37
C GLU A 444 -36.01 -20.35 12.02
N LYS A 445 -36.75 -19.24 12.19
CA LYS A 445 -38.17 -19.21 12.59
C LYS A 445 -39.02 -18.58 11.50
#